data_AF-A0A8T4LK02-F1
#
_entry.id   AF-A0A8T4LK02-F1
#
_cell.length_a   1.000
_cell.length_b   1.000
_cell.length_c   1.000
_cell.angle_alpha   90.00
_cell.angle_beta   90.00
_cell.angle_gamma   90.00
#
_symmetry.space_group_name_H-M   'P 1'
#
loop_
_entity.id
_entity.type
_entity.pdbx_description
1 polymer ?
#
loop_
_entity_poly.entity_id
_entity_poly.type
_entity_poly.pdbx_seq_one_letter_code
_entity_poly.pdbx_strand_id
1 'polypeptide(L)'
;MQTLEAIISLLFLVSFVSFVASEQHARGVDDSLYKYQLANDVWRVVYLRNGIDSNKYENDIKRIGELTNLCIFIDDVTNCDEEVEEIISTERIVVVGNEPKKVMVTIAKKKH
;
A
#
# COMPACT_ATOMS: atom_id res chain seq x y z
N MET A 1 -22.01 37.42 -36.45
CA MET A 1 -20.64 36.92 -36.20
C MET A 1 -20.48 36.35 -34.78
N GLN A 2 -20.95 37.02 -33.73
CA GLN A 2 -20.83 36.56 -32.33
C GLN A 2 -21.42 35.16 -32.02
N THR A 3 -22.46 34.73 -32.72
CA THR A 3 -23.09 33.42 -32.49
C THR A 3 -22.23 32.24 -32.97
N LEU A 4 -21.43 32.44 -34.02
CA LEU A 4 -20.55 31.40 -34.56
C LEU A 4 -19.33 31.19 -33.66
N GLU A 5 -18.73 32.28 -33.16
CA GLU A 5 -17.64 32.22 -32.19
C GLU A 5 -18.06 31.51 -30.91
N ALA A 6 -19.25 31.80 -30.38
CA ALA A 6 -19.76 31.15 -29.19
C ALA A 6 -19.91 29.62 -29.37
N ILE A 7 -20.37 29.16 -30.53
CA ILE A 7 -20.51 27.73 -30.85
C ILE A 7 -19.12 27.07 -30.93
N ILE A 8 -18.17 27.73 -31.58
CA ILE A 8 -16.79 27.22 -31.71
C ILE A 8 -16.12 27.14 -30.33
N SER A 9 -16.24 28.19 -29.51
CA SER A 9 -15.70 28.20 -28.14
C SER A 9 -16.32 27.10 -27.26
N LEU A 10 -17.63 26.87 -27.39
CA LEU A 10 -18.30 25.79 -26.66
C LEU A 10 -17.78 24.41 -27.10
N LEU A 11 -17.61 24.18 -28.40
CA LEU A 11 -17.06 22.93 -28.93
C LEU A 11 -15.64 22.67 -28.42
N PHE A 12 -14.79 23.69 -28.39
CA PHE A 12 -13.45 23.59 -27.82
C PHE A 12 -13.48 23.25 -26.33
N LEU A 13 -14.35 23.90 -25.56
CA LEU A 13 -14.49 23.64 -24.13
C LEU A 13 -14.95 22.19 -23.88
N VAL A 14 -15.98 21.73 -24.58
CA VAL A 14 -16.53 20.37 -24.43
C VAL A 14 -15.50 19.31 -24.83
N SER A 15 -14.77 19.53 -25.92
CA SER A 15 -13.68 18.64 -26.36
C SER A 15 -12.56 18.56 -25.33
N PHE A 16 -12.14 19.70 -24.79
CA PHE A 16 -11.10 19.77 -23.75
C PHE A 16 -11.53 19.07 -22.46
N VAL A 17 -12.75 19.31 -21.98
CA VAL A 17 -13.30 18.64 -20.79
C VAL A 17 -13.37 17.14 -20.99
N SER A 18 -13.80 16.68 -22.19
CA SER A 18 -13.86 15.26 -22.51
C SER A 18 -12.48 14.61 -22.56
N PHE A 19 -11.48 15.32 -23.08
CA PHE A 19 -10.09 14.85 -23.11
C PHE A 19 -9.49 14.74 -21.70
N VAL A 20 -9.73 15.74 -20.83
CA VAL A 20 -9.25 15.70 -19.44
C VAL A 20 -9.94 14.58 -18.65
N ALA A 21 -11.26 14.39 -18.84
CA ALA A 21 -12.00 13.34 -18.18
C ALA A 21 -11.57 11.93 -18.62
N SER A 22 -11.22 11.74 -19.89
CA SER A 22 -10.73 10.45 -20.39
C SER A 22 -9.33 10.11 -19.88
N GLU A 23 -8.43 11.10 -19.74
CA GLU A 23 -7.11 10.88 -19.13
C GLU A 23 -7.19 10.49 -17.65
N GLN A 24 -8.15 11.04 -16.88
CA GLN A 24 -8.32 10.67 -15.47
C GLN A 24 -8.80 9.23 -15.26
N HIS A 25 -9.54 8.66 -16.20
CA HIS A 25 -9.94 7.24 -16.14
C HIS A 25 -8.82 6.29 -16.58
N ALA A 26 -7.86 6.78 -17.37
CA ALA A 26 -6.75 5.97 -17.89
C ALA A 26 -5.55 5.90 -16.93
N ARG A 27 -5.29 6.96 -16.16
CA ARG A 27 -4.27 6.95 -15.10
C ARG A 27 -4.92 6.47 -13.81
N GLY A 28 -4.86 5.16 -13.58
CA GLY A 28 -5.11 4.60 -12.25
C GLY A 28 -4.34 5.41 -11.19
N VAL A 29 -4.94 5.59 -10.02
CA VAL A 29 -4.28 6.29 -8.91
C VAL A 29 -2.97 5.56 -8.63
N ASP A 30 -1.84 6.25 -8.77
CA ASP A 30 -0.54 5.70 -8.36
C ASP A 30 -0.54 5.58 -6.84
N ASP A 31 -0.84 4.37 -6.37
CA ASP A 31 -0.96 4.02 -4.97
C ASP A 31 0.36 3.48 -4.40
N SER A 32 1.45 3.50 -5.17
CA SER A 32 2.76 2.95 -4.77
C SER A 32 3.28 3.60 -3.47
N LEU A 33 3.16 4.93 -3.35
CA LEU A 33 3.54 5.66 -2.15
C LEU A 33 2.69 5.26 -0.94
N TYR A 34 1.38 5.09 -1.12
CA TYR A 34 0.46 4.69 -0.07
C TYR A 34 0.76 3.27 0.42
N LYS A 35 1.02 2.33 -0.51
CA LYS A 35 1.45 0.97 -0.18
C LYS A 35 2.74 0.98 0.65
N TYR A 36 3.71 1.81 0.26
CA TYR A 36 4.97 1.96 1.01
C TYR A 36 4.77 2.55 2.40
N GLN A 37 3.89 3.55 2.55
CA GLN A 37 3.55 4.13 3.85
C GLN A 37 2.88 3.09 4.76
N LEU A 38 1.93 2.32 4.25
CA LEU A 38 1.27 1.24 4.98
C LEU A 38 2.29 0.22 5.51
N ALA A 39 3.24 -0.22 4.67
CA ALA A 39 4.29 -1.14 5.08
C ALA A 39 5.21 -0.56 6.18
N ASN A 40 5.54 0.73 6.11
CA ASN A 40 6.30 1.40 7.17
C ASN A 40 5.51 1.50 8.47
N ASP A 41 4.23 1.83 8.39
CA ASP A 41 3.40 2.02 9.58
C ASP A 41 3.17 0.71 10.33
N VAL A 42 2.86 -0.38 9.62
CA VAL A 42 2.77 -1.74 10.20
C VAL A 42 4.09 -2.13 10.85
N TRP A 43 5.20 -1.98 10.11
CA TRP A 43 6.53 -2.27 10.63
C TRP A 43 6.85 -1.47 11.89
N ARG A 44 6.56 -0.16 11.89
CA ARG A 44 6.83 0.72 13.02
C ARG A 44 6.04 0.31 14.26
N VAL A 45 4.76 -0.05 14.10
CA VAL A 45 3.92 -0.50 15.22
C VAL A 45 4.50 -1.78 15.83
N VAL A 46 4.83 -2.76 14.99
CA VAL A 46 5.41 -4.04 15.41
C VAL A 46 6.76 -3.83 16.12
N TYR A 47 7.66 -3.09 15.48
CA TYR A 47 9.02 -2.86 15.97
C TYR A 47 9.06 -2.04 17.25
N LEU A 48 8.32 -0.92 17.33
CA LEU A 48 8.34 -0.04 18.51
C LEU A 48 7.74 -0.70 19.76
N ARG A 49 6.79 -1.63 19.60
CA ARG A 49 6.15 -2.30 20.73
C ARG A 49 6.96 -3.48 21.26
N ASN A 50 7.48 -4.31 20.36
CA ASN A 50 7.98 -5.64 20.72
C ASN A 50 9.46 -5.85 20.37
N GLY A 51 10.08 -4.92 19.66
CA GLY A 51 11.39 -5.13 19.06
C GLY A 51 11.34 -6.23 18.00
N ILE A 52 12.34 -7.10 18.00
CA ILE A 52 12.60 -8.12 16.94
C ILE A 52 12.44 -9.54 17.48
N ASP A 53 11.81 -9.67 18.65
CA ASP A 53 11.53 -10.96 19.25
C ASP A 53 10.26 -11.55 18.62
N SER A 54 10.43 -12.59 17.81
CA SER A 54 9.36 -13.23 17.04
C SER A 54 8.18 -13.67 17.91
N ASN A 55 8.47 -14.14 19.12
CA ASN A 55 7.44 -14.57 20.07
C ASN A 55 6.59 -13.40 20.61
N LYS A 56 7.09 -12.16 20.51
CA LYS A 56 6.40 -10.98 21.05
C LYS A 56 5.52 -10.30 20.02
N TYR A 57 5.92 -10.28 18.75
CA TYR A 57 5.15 -9.58 17.72
C TYR A 57 4.12 -10.45 16.98
N GLU A 58 4.10 -11.77 17.16
CA GLU A 58 3.10 -12.66 16.56
C GLU A 58 1.65 -12.22 16.89
N ASN A 59 1.39 -11.91 18.17
CA ASN A 59 0.07 -11.42 18.60
C ASN A 59 -0.31 -10.08 17.96
N ASP A 60 0.66 -9.18 17.78
CA ASP A 60 0.42 -7.88 17.17
C ASP A 60 0.17 -8.02 15.66
N ILE A 61 0.94 -8.85 14.95
CA ILE A 61 0.70 -9.17 13.54
C ILE A 61 -0.70 -9.75 13.37
N LYS A 62 -1.08 -10.74 14.21
CA LYS A 62 -2.42 -11.33 14.19
C LYS A 62 -3.51 -10.28 14.41
N ARG A 63 -3.36 -9.45 15.43
CA ARG A 63 -4.33 -8.39 15.76
C ARG A 63 -4.45 -7.34 14.65
N ILE A 64 -3.33 -6.88 14.08
CA ILE A 64 -3.36 -5.92 12.96
C ILE A 64 -4.06 -6.56 11.77
N GLY A 65 -3.75 -7.81 11.47
CA GLY A 65 -4.39 -8.58 10.43
C GLY A 65 -5.91 -8.71 10.59
N GLU A 66 -6.37 -9.03 11.80
CA GLU A 66 -7.80 -9.09 12.13
C GLU A 66 -8.51 -7.73 11.97
N LEU A 67 -7.85 -6.63 12.35
CA LEU A 67 -8.41 -5.28 12.27
C LEU A 67 -8.42 -4.70 10.87
N THR A 68 -7.48 -5.11 10.01
CA THR A 68 -7.28 -4.54 8.67
C THR A 68 -7.69 -5.48 7.55
N ASN A 69 -7.99 -6.73 7.87
CA ASN A 69 -8.16 -7.84 6.92
C ASN A 69 -6.97 -8.01 5.95
N LEU A 70 -5.78 -7.64 6.41
CA LEU A 70 -4.52 -7.81 5.67
C LEU A 70 -3.75 -9.02 6.18
N CYS A 71 -2.91 -9.55 5.31
CA CYS A 71 -1.90 -10.53 5.64
C CYS A 71 -0.55 -9.84 5.76
N ILE A 72 0.14 -10.08 6.86
CA ILE A 72 1.41 -9.47 7.23
C ILE A 72 2.38 -10.62 7.46
N PHE A 73 3.50 -10.59 6.74
CA PHE A 73 4.58 -11.55 6.87
C PHE A 73 5.82 -10.79 7.33
N ILE A 74 6.41 -11.21 8.44
CA ILE A 74 7.67 -10.67 8.96
C ILE A 74 8.58 -11.86 9.26
N ASP A 75 9.63 -12.02 8.47
CA ASP A 75 10.46 -13.23 8.45
C ASP A 75 9.57 -14.50 8.37
N ASP A 76 9.55 -15.32 9.42
CA ASP A 76 8.88 -16.61 9.48
C ASP A 76 7.47 -16.51 10.09
N VAL A 77 7.07 -15.32 10.54
CA VAL A 77 5.81 -15.09 11.26
C VAL A 77 4.77 -14.50 10.30
N THR A 78 3.58 -15.08 10.29
CA THR A 78 2.44 -14.67 9.47
C THR A 78 1.13 -14.76 10.25
N ASN A 79 0.14 -13.96 9.85
CA ASN A 79 -1.24 -14.07 10.34
C ASN A 79 -2.22 -14.71 9.33
N CYS A 80 -1.71 -15.28 8.23
CA CYS A 80 -2.52 -15.87 7.18
C CYS A 80 -1.99 -17.24 6.74
N ASP A 81 -2.92 -18.18 6.55
CA ASP A 81 -2.69 -19.56 6.11
C ASP A 81 -3.23 -19.84 4.68
N GLU A 82 -3.79 -18.83 4.02
CA GLU A 82 -4.50 -18.94 2.73
C GLU A 82 -3.68 -18.39 1.56
N GLU A 83 -4.15 -18.60 0.33
CA GLU A 83 -3.56 -17.91 -0.82
C GLU A 83 -3.73 -16.38 -0.71
N VAL A 84 -2.63 -15.67 -0.91
CA VAL A 84 -2.59 -14.21 -0.82
C VAL A 84 -2.16 -13.59 -2.15
N GLU A 85 -2.53 -12.33 -2.35
CA GLU A 85 -1.99 -11.47 -3.40
C GLU A 85 -1.12 -10.39 -2.75
N GLU A 86 0.18 -10.41 -3.05
CA GLU A 86 1.14 -9.46 -2.51
C GLU A 86 0.77 -8.03 -2.90
N ILE A 87 0.70 -7.14 -1.90
CA ILE A 87 0.52 -5.71 -2.10
C ILE A 87 1.88 -5.04 -2.17
N ILE A 88 2.76 -5.36 -1.21
CA ILE A 88 4.09 -4.78 -1.12
C ILE A 88 5.01 -5.62 -0.24
N SER A 89 6.29 -5.69 -0.61
CA SER A 89 7.37 -6.26 0.19
C SER A 89 8.50 -5.24 0.36
N THR A 90 9.01 -5.08 1.58
CA THR A 90 10.05 -4.11 1.91
C THR A 90 11.10 -4.71 2.83
N GLU A 91 12.38 -4.47 2.49
CA GLU A 91 13.51 -4.83 3.33
C GLU A 91 13.71 -3.78 4.43
N ARG A 92 13.86 -4.26 5.67
CA ARG A 92 14.21 -3.44 6.84
C ARG A 92 15.53 -3.93 7.42
N ILE A 93 16.41 -2.98 7.70
CA ILE A 93 17.65 -3.26 8.41
C ILE A 93 17.40 -2.98 9.89
N VAL A 94 17.72 -3.96 10.72
CA VAL A 94 17.56 -3.89 12.15
C VAL A 94 18.82 -4.36 12.86
N VAL A 95 19.02 -3.94 14.11
CA VAL A 95 20.22 -4.32 14.87
C VAL A 95 19.81 -5.32 15.96
N VAL A 96 20.31 -6.55 15.86
CA VAL A 96 20.14 -7.62 16.87
C VAL A 96 21.51 -7.95 17.43
N GLY A 97 21.74 -7.76 18.73
CA GLY A 97 23.02 -8.11 19.36
C GLY A 97 24.23 -7.39 18.73
N ASN A 98 24.07 -6.12 18.36
CA ASN A 98 25.06 -5.30 17.63
C ASN A 98 25.36 -5.74 16.19
N GLU A 99 24.64 -6.71 15.64
CA GLU A 99 24.77 -7.11 14.24
C GLU A 99 23.56 -6.64 13.42
N PRO A 100 23.78 -6.06 12.22
CA PRO A 100 22.69 -5.71 11.33
C PRO A 100 22.08 -6.98 10.71
N LYS A 101 20.80 -7.21 10.98
CA LYS A 101 19.97 -8.24 10.33
C LYS A 101 19.04 -7.57 9.33
N LYS A 102 18.83 -8.22 8.18
CA LYS A 102 17.78 -7.86 7.23
C LYS A 102 16.51 -8.62 7.58
N VAL A 103 15.40 -7.90 7.63
CA VAL A 103 14.07 -8.44 7.90
C VAL A 103 13.16 -8.04 6.75
N MET A 104 12.47 -9.01 6.17
CA MET A 104 11.49 -8.74 5.12
C MET A 104 10.13 -8.55 5.74
N VAL A 105 9.47 -7.43 5.39
CA VAL A 105 8.10 -7.14 5.77
C VAL A 105 7.24 -7.14 4.51
N THR A 106 6.34 -8.10 4.43
CA THR A 106 5.41 -8.23 3.30
C THR A 106 3.99 -8.01 3.77
N ILE A 107 3.25 -7.19 3.04
CA ILE A 107 1.81 -7.00 3.22
C ILE A 107 1.12 -7.55 1.98
N ALA A 108 0.08 -8.34 2.19
CA ALA A 108 -0.72 -8.95 1.15
C ALA A 108 -2.21 -8.86 1.51
N LYS A 109 -3.07 -9.04 0.51
CA LYS A 109 -4.52 -9.25 0.72
C LYS A 109 -4.85 -10.74 0.57
N LYS A 110 -5.87 -11.19 1.28
CA LYS A 110 -6.44 -12.54 1.09
C LYS A 110 -7.07 -12.62 -0.30
N LYS A 111 -6.81 -13.70 -1.04
CA LYS A 111 -7.60 -14.01 -2.24
C LYS A 111 -8.94 -14.60 -1.81
N HIS A 112 -10.03 -14.07 -2.37
CA HIS A 112 -11.37 -14.61 -2.19
C HIS A 112 -11.59 -15.84 -3.07
#